data_AF-A0AAV8ZET0-F1
#
_entry.id   AF-A0AAV8ZET0-F1
#
_cell.length_a   1.000
_cell.length_b   1.000
_cell.length_c   1.000
_cell.angle_alpha   90.00
_cell.angle_beta   90.00
_cell.angle_gamma   90.00
#
_symmetry.space_group_name_H-M   'P 1'
#
loop_
_entity.id
_entity.type
_entity.pdbx_description
1 polymer ?
#
loop_
_entity_poly.entity_id
_entity_poly.type
_entity_poly.pdbx_seq_one_letter_code
_entity_poly.pdbx_strand_id
1 'polypeptide(L)'
;MSRINSDTINQGKYYDIDTQEPLVKEKQTNFVWASGDLQSGGKNCMPPDFSDFADSTPVEVFEMLWDDDIMKLLVDETRKYALFKNAPDPNITYEEIKCAVAILILSGYDVKPARRYYWDFKSDMETQLVKNSIHLADNNKPDEIDKAWKIRPLMDKLKNKF
;
A
#
# COMPACT_ATOMS: atom_id res chain seq x y z
N MET A 1 -38.42 38.47 3.39
CA MET A 1 -37.40 39.37 2.82
C MET A 1 -36.33 39.55 3.90
N SER A 2 -35.21 38.85 3.83
CA SER A 2 -33.98 39.32 3.17
C SER A 2 -32.98 38.15 3.11
N ARG A 3 -32.31 37.97 1.96
CA ARG A 3 -31.30 36.93 1.72
C ARG A 3 -29.93 37.41 2.22
N ILE A 4 -29.20 36.59 2.98
CA ILE A 4 -27.85 36.91 3.45
C ILE A 4 -26.85 36.48 2.37
N ASN A 5 -26.01 37.43 1.97
CA ASN A 5 -25.05 37.35 0.87
C ASN A 5 -23.78 36.60 1.30
N SER A 6 -23.32 35.65 0.49
CA SER A 6 -22.14 34.82 0.74
C SER A 6 -20.89 35.44 0.11
N ASP A 7 -20.38 36.53 0.68
CA ASP A 7 -19.11 37.13 0.26
C ASP A 7 -18.34 37.63 1.49
N THR A 8 -17.60 36.74 2.15
CA THR A 8 -16.41 37.10 2.97
C THR A 8 -15.71 35.83 3.44
N ILE A 9 -14.78 35.31 2.65
CA ILE A 9 -13.69 34.48 3.18
C ILE A 9 -12.38 35.19 2.82
N ASN A 10 -11.82 35.85 3.82
CA ASN A 10 -10.55 36.56 3.78
C ASN A 10 -9.40 35.58 3.49
N GLN A 11 -8.58 35.97 2.52
CA GLN A 11 -7.30 35.34 2.18
C GLN A 11 -6.26 35.72 3.25
N GLY A 12 -5.88 34.77 4.10
CA GLY A 12 -4.65 34.87 4.90
C GLY A 12 -3.46 34.38 4.09
N LYS A 13 -2.52 35.26 3.73
CA LYS A 13 -1.23 34.88 3.14
C LYS A 13 -0.19 34.73 4.25
N TYR A 14 0.33 33.52 4.45
CA TYR A 14 1.60 33.30 5.12
C TYR A 14 2.72 33.54 4.09
N TYR A 15 3.72 34.35 4.46
CA TYR A 15 4.90 34.61 3.64
C TYR A 15 6.09 33.83 4.21
N ASP A 16 6.77 33.04 3.38
CA ASP A 16 8.14 32.59 3.64
C ASP A 16 9.11 33.70 3.17
N ILE A 17 10.00 34.10 4.06
CA ILE A 17 10.96 35.18 3.88
C ILE A 17 12.32 34.55 3.60
N ASP A 18 12.54 34.07 2.37
CA ASP A 18 13.85 34.05 1.71
C ASP A 18 13.74 33.30 0.39
N THR A 19 14.50 33.77 -0.62
CA THR A 19 14.59 33.31 -2.02
C THR A 19 13.69 34.09 -3.00
N GLN A 20 14.23 35.17 -3.58
CA GLN A 20 13.69 35.80 -4.78
C GLN A 20 14.15 35.03 -6.02
N GLU A 21 13.43 33.97 -6.39
CA GLU A 21 13.43 33.48 -7.78
C GLU A 21 12.26 34.11 -8.56
N PRO A 22 12.44 34.52 -9.82
CA PRO A 22 11.36 35.10 -10.60
C PRO A 22 10.29 34.04 -10.87
N LEU A 23 9.05 34.33 -10.44
CA LEU A 23 7.87 33.52 -10.69
C LEU A 23 7.73 33.26 -12.20
N VAL A 24 7.96 32.01 -12.62
CA VAL A 24 7.66 31.54 -13.96
C VAL A 24 6.18 31.79 -14.20
N LYS A 25 5.84 32.57 -15.25
CA LYS A 25 4.43 32.83 -15.59
C LYS A 25 3.76 31.50 -15.93
N GLU A 26 2.93 31.02 -15.01
CA GLU A 26 2.12 29.82 -15.25
C GLU A 26 1.26 30.05 -16.49
N LYS A 27 1.41 29.15 -17.47
CA LYS A 27 0.62 29.14 -18.69
C LYS A 27 -0.80 28.76 -18.30
N GLN A 28 -1.69 29.75 -18.17
CA GLN A 28 -3.09 29.52 -17.85
C GLN A 28 -3.74 28.74 -19.01
N THR A 29 -3.84 27.43 -18.85
CA THR A 29 -4.64 26.59 -19.74
C THR A 29 -6.09 26.75 -19.36
N ASN A 30 -6.92 27.23 -20.29
CA ASN A 30 -8.37 27.27 -20.11
C ASN A 30 -8.90 25.83 -20.03
N PHE A 31 -9.12 25.33 -18.82
CA PHE A 31 -9.80 24.06 -18.58
C PHE A 31 -11.30 24.26 -18.75
N VAL A 32 -11.90 23.57 -19.72
CA VAL A 32 -13.35 23.45 -19.83
C VAL A 32 -13.75 22.17 -19.11
N TRP A 33 -14.44 22.31 -17.98
CA TRP A 33 -15.00 21.16 -17.27
C TRP A 33 -16.13 20.56 -18.10
N ALA A 34 -15.96 19.33 -18.55
CA ALA A 34 -17.04 18.56 -19.14
C ALA A 34 -17.98 18.10 -18.02
N SER A 35 -19.26 18.43 -18.12
CA SER A 35 -20.28 17.90 -17.22
C SER A 35 -20.67 16.50 -17.71
N GLY A 36 -20.35 15.48 -16.92
CA GLY A 36 -20.70 14.09 -17.19
C GLY A 36 -19.71 13.14 -16.53
N ASP A 37 -20.13 11.89 -16.31
CA ASP A 37 -19.23 10.84 -15.83
C ASP A 37 -18.22 10.47 -16.92
N LEU A 38 -17.02 10.06 -16.48
CA LEU A 38 -16.05 9.41 -17.36
C LEU A 38 -16.70 8.13 -17.91
N GLN A 39 -17.07 8.15 -19.19
CA GLN A 39 -17.51 6.95 -19.87
C GLN A 39 -16.29 6.04 -20.04
N SER A 40 -16.15 5.08 -19.15
CA SER A 40 -15.24 3.95 -19.36
C SER A 40 -15.70 3.26 -20.64
N GLY A 41 -14.88 3.33 -21.69
CA GLY A 41 -14.99 2.44 -22.85
C GLY A 41 -14.59 1.02 -22.45
N GLY A 42 -15.18 0.51 -21.37
CA GLY A 42 -14.85 -0.75 -20.75
C GLY A 42 -14.96 -1.83 -21.80
N LYS A 43 -13.82 -2.40 -22.18
CA LYS A 43 -13.83 -3.67 -22.90
C LYS A 43 -14.56 -4.65 -22.00
N ASN A 44 -15.55 -5.37 -22.54
CA ASN A 44 -16.13 -6.52 -21.84
C ASN A 44 -14.98 -7.48 -21.56
N CYS A 45 -14.51 -7.51 -20.31
CA CYS A 45 -13.63 -8.56 -19.84
C CYS A 45 -14.48 -9.84 -19.83
N MET A 46 -14.03 -10.88 -20.54
CA MET A 46 -14.66 -12.19 -20.37
C MET A 46 -14.60 -12.57 -18.89
N PRO A 47 -15.64 -13.23 -18.35
CA PRO A 47 -15.59 -13.70 -16.98
C PRO A 47 -14.36 -14.62 -16.83
N PRO A 48 -13.55 -14.45 -15.77
CA PRO A 48 -12.42 -15.34 -15.50
C PRO A 48 -12.91 -16.78 -15.33
N ASP A 49 -12.18 -17.72 -15.92
CA ASP A 49 -12.40 -19.15 -15.73
C ASP A 49 -11.69 -19.60 -14.46
N PHE A 50 -12.42 -20.28 -13.58
CA PHE A 50 -11.92 -20.80 -12.31
C PHE A 50 -11.98 -22.32 -12.24
N SER A 51 -12.25 -22.99 -13.37
CA SER A 51 -12.41 -24.46 -13.43
C SER A 51 -11.18 -25.19 -12.88
N ASP A 52 -9.99 -24.64 -13.10
CA ASP A 52 -8.71 -25.20 -12.63
C ASP A 52 -8.55 -25.17 -11.10
N PHE A 53 -9.38 -24.40 -10.38
CA PHE A 53 -9.34 -24.25 -8.92
C PHE A 53 -10.58 -24.84 -8.23
N ALA A 54 -11.45 -25.54 -8.96
CA ALA A 54 -12.72 -26.03 -8.43
C ALA A 54 -12.56 -27.00 -7.24
N ASP A 55 -11.49 -27.80 -7.26
CA ASP A 55 -11.17 -28.77 -6.21
C ASP A 55 -10.18 -28.23 -5.15
N SER A 56 -9.65 -27.03 -5.36
CA SER A 56 -8.65 -26.43 -4.49
C SER A 56 -9.30 -25.70 -3.31
N THR A 57 -8.74 -25.89 -2.13
CA THR A 57 -9.11 -25.09 -0.96
C THR A 57 -8.61 -23.64 -1.11
N PRO A 58 -9.26 -22.66 -0.46
CA PRO A 58 -8.79 -21.27 -0.48
C PRO A 58 -7.33 -21.11 0.00
N VAL A 59 -6.87 -22.00 0.89
CA VAL A 59 -5.49 -22.02 1.38
C VAL A 59 -4.53 -22.50 0.29
N GLU A 60 -4.86 -23.55 -0.44
CA GLU A 60 -4.02 -24.04 -1.54
C GLU A 60 -3.91 -23.01 -2.65
N VAL A 61 -5.02 -22.35 -3.02
CA VAL A 61 -5.01 -21.25 -4.00
C VAL A 61 -4.13 -20.09 -3.52
N PHE A 62 -4.15 -19.79 -2.21
CA PHE A 62 -3.29 -18.78 -1.62
C PHE A 62 -1.81 -19.18 -1.65
N GLU A 63 -1.49 -20.43 -1.31
CA GLU A 63 -0.11 -20.97 -1.30
C GLU A 63 0.49 -21.06 -2.71
N MET A 64 -0.33 -21.13 -3.77
CA MET A 64 0.17 -20.98 -5.15
C MET A 64 0.78 -19.59 -5.41
N LEU A 65 0.22 -18.54 -4.80
CA LEU A 65 0.72 -17.17 -4.87
C LEU A 65 1.83 -16.91 -3.85
N TRP A 66 1.71 -17.43 -2.63
CA TRP A 66 2.66 -17.32 -1.51
C TRP A 66 3.39 -18.65 -1.28
N ASP A 67 4.22 -19.02 -2.23
CA ASP A 67 5.00 -20.26 -2.17
C ASP A 67 6.22 -20.14 -1.25
N ASP A 68 6.90 -21.27 -1.06
CA ASP A 68 8.09 -21.36 -0.21
C ASP A 68 9.21 -20.41 -0.63
N ASP A 69 9.36 -20.13 -1.93
CA ASP A 69 10.35 -19.18 -2.43
C ASP A 69 10.05 -17.74 -2.01
N ILE A 70 8.77 -17.33 -2.04
CA ILE A 70 8.33 -16.03 -1.54
C ILE A 70 8.53 -15.97 -0.03
N MET A 71 8.12 -17.00 0.70
CA MET A 71 8.26 -17.03 2.15
C MET A 71 9.72 -17.00 2.59
N LYS A 72 10.61 -17.74 1.90
CA LYS A 72 12.05 -17.70 2.13
C LYS A 72 12.64 -16.30 1.90
N LEU A 73 12.22 -15.64 0.80
CA LEU A 73 12.63 -14.26 0.54
C LEU A 73 12.24 -13.34 1.70
N LEU A 74 11.01 -13.44 2.18
CA LEU A 74 10.51 -12.62 3.30
C LEU A 74 11.33 -12.85 4.57
N VAL A 75 11.64 -14.09 4.91
CA VAL A 75 12.48 -14.42 6.07
C VAL A 75 13.87 -13.81 5.92
N ASP A 76 14.52 -14.02 4.77
CA ASP A 76 15.89 -13.56 4.53
C ASP A 76 15.99 -12.02 4.55
N GLU A 77 15.07 -11.32 3.90
CA GLU A 77 15.05 -9.85 3.88
C GLU A 77 14.70 -9.25 5.24
N THR A 78 13.81 -9.88 6.00
CA THR A 78 13.46 -9.38 7.34
C THR A 78 14.64 -9.55 8.31
N ARG A 79 15.39 -10.65 8.22
CA ARG A 79 16.63 -10.83 8.99
C ARG A 79 17.71 -9.82 8.61
N LYS A 80 17.93 -9.58 7.30
CA LYS A 80 18.86 -8.53 6.84
C LYS A 80 18.47 -7.15 7.37
N TYR A 81 17.18 -6.84 7.42
CA TYR A 81 16.70 -5.57 7.98
C TYR A 81 16.95 -5.47 9.49
N ALA A 82 16.76 -6.54 10.24
CA ALA A 82 17.09 -6.57 11.66
C ALA A 82 18.58 -6.28 11.90
N LEU A 83 19.48 -6.91 11.11
CA LEU A 83 20.91 -6.63 11.15
C LEU A 83 21.24 -5.18 10.79
N PHE A 84 20.60 -4.62 9.77
CA PHE A 84 20.76 -3.20 9.40
C PHE A 84 20.39 -2.25 10.55
N LYS A 85 19.39 -2.61 11.35
CA LYS A 85 18.98 -1.86 12.54
C LYS A 85 19.87 -2.11 13.76
N ASN A 86 20.97 -2.85 13.60
CA ASN A 86 21.79 -3.36 14.71
C ASN A 86 20.96 -4.08 15.78
N ALA A 87 19.84 -4.69 15.38
CA ALA A 87 19.10 -5.56 16.27
C ALA A 87 19.84 -6.90 16.35
N PRO A 88 19.94 -7.51 17.55
CA PRO A 88 20.43 -8.88 17.66
C PRO A 88 19.56 -9.81 16.81
N ASP A 89 20.16 -10.84 16.22
CA ASP A 89 19.46 -11.73 15.29
C ASP A 89 18.15 -12.23 15.92
N PRO A 90 16.99 -11.81 15.39
CA PRO A 90 15.70 -12.15 15.97
C PRO A 90 15.31 -13.61 15.75
N ASN A 91 16.11 -14.42 15.03
CA ASN A 91 15.81 -15.81 14.69
C ASN A 91 14.44 -15.98 13.99
N ILE A 92 14.07 -15.02 13.13
CA ILE A 92 12.77 -15.02 12.44
C ILE A 92 12.57 -16.33 11.69
N THR A 93 11.44 -16.98 11.93
CA THR A 93 11.05 -18.27 11.36
C THR A 93 10.05 -18.10 10.21
N TYR A 94 9.93 -19.16 9.40
CA TYR A 94 8.91 -19.23 8.35
C TYR A 94 7.49 -19.05 8.92
N GLU A 95 7.20 -19.68 10.06
CA GLU A 95 5.89 -19.60 10.71
C GLU A 95 5.56 -18.18 11.20
N GLU A 96 6.55 -17.44 11.71
CA GLU A 96 6.35 -16.04 12.11
C GLU A 96 6.02 -15.14 10.91
N ILE A 97 6.66 -15.37 9.77
CA ILE A 97 6.34 -14.66 8.53
C ILE A 97 4.96 -15.08 7.99
N LYS A 98 4.63 -16.37 7.98
CA LYS A 98 3.31 -16.88 7.57
C LYS A 98 2.20 -16.29 8.43
N CYS A 99 2.44 -16.24 9.75
CA CYS A 99 1.59 -15.54 10.70
C CYS A 99 1.46 -14.07 10.28
N ALA A 100 2.56 -13.31 10.20
CA ALA A 100 2.51 -11.89 9.84
C ALA A 100 1.73 -11.60 8.54
N VAL A 101 1.87 -12.45 7.52
CA VAL A 101 1.14 -12.33 6.25
C VAL A 101 -0.36 -12.58 6.44
N ALA A 102 -0.74 -13.63 7.18
CA ALA A 102 -2.14 -13.92 7.49
C ALA A 102 -2.83 -12.72 8.16
N ILE A 103 -2.06 -11.96 8.91
CA ILE A 103 -2.57 -10.82 9.65
C ILE A 103 -2.77 -9.60 8.75
N LEU A 104 -1.87 -9.39 7.79
CA LEU A 104 -2.09 -8.36 6.77
C LEU A 104 -3.37 -8.64 5.98
N ILE A 105 -3.61 -9.90 5.64
CA ILE A 105 -4.85 -10.33 4.97
C ILE A 105 -6.07 -10.04 5.84
N LEU A 106 -6.03 -10.43 7.12
CA LEU A 106 -7.12 -10.17 8.07
C LEU A 106 -7.39 -8.67 8.25
N SER A 107 -6.34 -7.85 8.32
CA SER A 107 -6.45 -6.39 8.42
C SER A 107 -7.02 -5.74 7.16
N GLY A 108 -6.86 -6.37 5.99
CA GLY A 108 -7.50 -5.95 4.74
C GLY A 108 -8.97 -6.32 4.67
N TYR A 109 -9.38 -7.39 5.38
CA TYR A 109 -10.76 -7.86 5.43
C TYR A 109 -11.63 -7.04 6.40
N ASP A 110 -11.13 -6.79 7.61
CA ASP A 110 -11.82 -5.96 8.60
C ASP A 110 -11.64 -4.48 8.27
N VAL A 111 -12.70 -3.75 7.92
CA VAL A 111 -12.58 -2.32 7.57
C VAL A 111 -12.72 -1.47 8.83
N LYS A 112 -11.61 -0.91 9.30
CA LYS A 112 -11.60 0.07 10.40
C LYS A 112 -11.65 1.50 9.87
N PRO A 113 -12.24 2.46 10.61
CA PRO A 113 -12.43 3.84 10.15
C PRO A 113 -11.11 4.62 9.93
N ALA A 114 -9.98 4.13 10.43
CA ALA A 114 -8.66 4.71 10.18
C ALA A 114 -7.54 3.67 10.39
N ARG A 115 -6.44 3.82 9.65
CA ARG A 115 -5.29 2.90 9.71
C ARG A 115 -4.72 2.69 11.11
N ARG A 116 -4.74 3.72 11.96
CA ARG A 116 -4.25 3.65 13.34
C ARG A 116 -5.02 2.66 14.22
N TYR A 117 -6.30 2.39 13.89
CA TYR A 117 -7.15 1.53 14.70
C TYR A 117 -6.80 0.04 14.55
N TYR A 118 -6.20 -0.38 13.44
CA TYR A 118 -5.63 -1.73 13.31
C TYR A 118 -4.48 -2.00 14.30
N TRP A 119 -3.92 -0.92 14.84
CA TRP A 119 -2.77 -0.94 15.73
C TRP A 119 -3.13 -0.50 17.16
N ASP A 120 -4.41 -0.20 17.41
CA ASP A 120 -4.90 0.27 18.69
C ASP A 120 -5.08 -0.92 19.65
N PHE A 121 -4.83 -0.66 20.94
CA PHE A 121 -4.84 -1.67 22.00
C PHE A 121 -6.15 -1.67 22.80
N LYS A 122 -7.11 -0.85 22.40
CA LYS A 122 -8.43 -0.82 23.03
C LYS A 122 -9.21 -2.07 22.66
N SER A 123 -9.90 -2.65 23.64
CA SER A 123 -10.57 -3.95 23.52
C SER A 123 -11.67 -4.01 22.46
N ASP A 124 -12.12 -2.86 21.95
CA ASP A 124 -13.11 -2.72 20.88
C ASP A 124 -12.51 -2.61 19.47
N MET A 125 -11.19 -2.42 19.35
CA MET A 125 -10.47 -2.19 18.09
C MET A 125 -9.30 -3.16 17.87
N GLU A 126 -9.03 -4.03 18.83
CA GLU A 126 -7.83 -4.85 18.85
C GLU A 126 -7.83 -5.95 17.78
N THR A 127 -6.84 -5.92 16.90
CA THR A 127 -6.37 -7.11 16.18
C THR A 127 -4.98 -7.42 16.74
N GLN A 128 -4.92 -8.29 17.76
CA GLN A 128 -3.72 -8.63 18.57
C GLN A 128 -2.46 -8.95 17.73
N LEU A 129 -2.68 -9.27 16.47
CA LEU A 129 -1.74 -9.91 15.60
C LEU A 129 -0.95 -8.94 14.70
N VAL A 130 -1.42 -7.72 14.40
CA VAL A 130 -0.93 -7.00 13.18
C VAL A 130 0.52 -6.52 13.28
N LYS A 131 1.13 -6.43 14.47
CA LYS A 131 2.34 -5.61 14.74
C LYS A 131 3.64 -6.03 14.05
N ASN A 132 4.00 -5.21 13.05
CA ASN A 132 5.35 -4.80 12.61
C ASN A 132 6.36 -5.93 12.33
N SER A 133 6.43 -6.43 11.09
CA SER A 133 7.59 -7.23 10.66
C SER A 133 7.76 -7.54 9.16
N ILE A 134 6.88 -7.09 8.26
CA ILE A 134 7.01 -7.50 6.84
C ILE A 134 7.72 -6.44 6.00
N HIS A 135 8.87 -6.82 5.43
CA HIS A 135 9.61 -6.06 4.43
C HIS A 135 9.67 -6.85 3.12
N LEU A 136 9.42 -6.16 2.00
CA LEU A 136 9.33 -6.76 0.65
C LEU A 136 10.54 -6.42 -0.24
N ALA A 137 11.51 -5.67 0.28
CA ALA A 137 12.73 -5.25 -0.44
C ALA A 137 13.87 -4.91 0.54
N ASP A 138 15.11 -5.01 0.05
CA ASP A 138 16.32 -4.64 0.79
C ASP A 138 16.40 -3.11 0.95
N ASN A 139 16.26 -2.63 2.19
CA ASN A 139 16.30 -1.19 2.48
C ASN A 139 17.70 -0.56 2.37
N ASN A 140 18.77 -1.35 2.21
CA ASN A 140 20.14 -0.84 2.02
C ASN A 140 20.43 -0.39 0.59
N LYS A 141 19.58 -0.78 -0.36
CA LYS A 141 19.75 -0.48 -1.78
C LYS A 141 18.47 0.16 -2.33
N PRO A 142 18.08 1.34 -1.83
CA PRO A 142 16.92 2.03 -2.36
C PRO A 142 17.14 2.37 -3.82
N ASP A 143 16.18 2.03 -4.67
CA ASP A 143 16.11 2.57 -6.02
C ASP A 143 15.36 3.90 -5.97
N GLU A 144 16.10 5.01 -6.07
CA GLU A 144 15.53 6.36 -6.01
C GLU A 144 14.71 6.72 -7.26
N ILE A 145 14.88 5.96 -8.35
CA ILE A 145 14.18 6.18 -9.61
C ILE A 145 12.81 5.50 -9.56
N ASP A 146 12.75 4.27 -9.05
CA ASP A 146 11.51 3.52 -8.94
C ASP A 146 10.73 3.84 -7.66
N LYS A 147 9.66 4.64 -7.76
CA LYS A 147 8.79 4.96 -6.62
C LYS A 147 8.14 3.73 -5.95
N ALA A 148 8.06 2.60 -6.63
CA ALA A 148 7.53 1.34 -6.11
C ALA A 148 8.63 0.32 -5.75
N TRP A 149 9.89 0.74 -5.61
CA TRP A 149 11.03 -0.15 -5.36
C TRP A 149 10.85 -1.07 -4.15
N LYS A 150 10.12 -0.62 -3.13
CA LYS A 150 9.83 -1.43 -1.93
C LYS A 150 8.92 -2.63 -2.18
N ILE A 151 8.11 -2.60 -3.22
CA ILE A 151 7.18 -3.68 -3.60
C ILE A 151 7.59 -4.35 -4.91
N ARG A 152 8.55 -3.77 -5.65
CA ARG A 152 9.02 -4.24 -6.94
C ARG A 152 9.46 -5.71 -6.93
N PRO A 153 10.24 -6.20 -5.93
CA PRO A 153 10.65 -7.61 -5.92
C PRO A 153 9.48 -8.59 -5.87
N LEU A 154 8.43 -8.24 -5.11
CA LEU A 154 7.20 -9.03 -5.06
C LEU A 154 6.45 -8.96 -6.40
N MET A 155 6.29 -7.76 -6.97
CA MET A 155 5.59 -7.59 -8.25
C MET A 155 6.27 -8.36 -9.39
N ASP A 156 7.60 -8.35 -9.45
CA ASP A 156 8.34 -9.02 -10.52
C ASP A 156 8.26 -10.54 -10.38
N LYS A 157 8.30 -11.07 -9.15
CA LYS A 157 8.06 -12.49 -8.89
C LYS A 157 6.66 -12.92 -9.29
N LEU A 158 5.65 -12.12 -8.97
CA LEU A 158 4.26 -12.40 -9.37
C LEU A 158 4.09 -12.38 -10.89
N LYS A 159 4.65 -11.38 -11.58
CA LYS A 159 4.62 -11.29 -13.06
C LYS A 159 5.35 -12.43 -13.78
N ASN A 160 6.37 -13.00 -13.15
CA ASN A 160 7.09 -14.14 -13.75
C ASN A 160 6.30 -15.45 -13.58
N LYS A 161 5.37 -15.50 -12.63
CA LYS A 161 4.52 -16.68 -12.37
C LYS A 161 3.19 -16.65 -13.12
N PHE A 162 2.63 -15.47 -13.36
CA PHE A 162 1.31 -15.24 -13.94
C PHE A 162 1.39 -14.18 -15.04
#